data_AF-A0A9D6Z016-F1
#
_entry.id   AF-A0A9D6Z016-F1
#
_cell.length_a   1.000
_cell.length_b   1.000
_cell.length_c   1.000
_cell.angle_alpha   90.00
_cell.angle_beta   90.00
_cell.angle_gamma   90.00
#
_symmetry.space_group_name_H-M   'P 1'
#
loop_
_entity.id
_entity.type
_entity.pdbx_description
1 polymer ?
#
loop_
_entity_poly.entity_id
_entity_poly.type
_entity_poly.pdbx_seq_one_letter_code
_entity_poly.pdbx_strand_id
1 'polypeptide(L)'
;MTFTVKQEKFEGPLDLLLDLIEKRKLFVSDVSLAKVADDYIAYIRTMSEFPVADSAHFILVASTLLLIKSKSLLPSLDLTAEEQASIEDLERRLKVYERMRALALAIRPLFGKRYLFARGERRLDPVFSPDESMTVASLFEAAGRVLANLPKKEFLPKVVIDKVISLEEMISSLTSRVAASLKVSFNEFTNSHKTEKVSVIVSFLAMLELVKQGIINVTQEKHFEDIQMETESVGVPRY
;
A
#
# COMPACT_ATOMS: atom_id res chain seq x y z
N MET A 1 -17.19 0.86 23.71
CA MET A 1 -16.85 2.03 24.54
C MET A 1 -15.40 2.41 24.26
N THR A 2 -15.20 3.41 23.42
CA THR A 2 -13.94 4.15 23.33
C THR A 2 -14.35 5.60 23.23
N PHE A 3 -14.35 6.28 24.37
CA PHE A 3 -14.64 7.71 24.46
C PHE A 3 -13.40 8.45 23.98
N THR A 4 -13.45 8.98 22.76
CA THR A 4 -12.46 9.93 22.25
C THR A 4 -12.55 11.19 23.09
N VAL A 5 -11.52 11.46 23.88
CA VAL A 5 -11.37 12.69 24.65
C VAL A 5 -11.24 13.84 23.65
N LYS A 6 -12.24 14.73 23.63
CA LYS A 6 -12.12 16.01 22.94
C LYS A 6 -11.20 16.90 23.78
N GLN A 7 -9.98 17.15 23.33
CA GLN A 7 -9.29 18.38 23.70
C GLN A 7 -9.92 19.53 22.90
N GLU A 8 -9.99 20.71 23.50
CA GLU A 8 -10.96 21.79 23.24
C GLU A 8 -10.98 22.43 21.82
N LYS A 9 -10.34 21.86 20.78
CA LYS A 9 -10.55 22.29 19.38
C LYS A 9 -10.16 21.30 18.28
N PHE A 10 -9.28 20.32 18.52
CA PHE A 10 -8.69 19.49 17.45
C PHE A 10 -8.65 18.00 17.78
N GLU A 11 -8.85 17.15 16.76
CA GLU A 11 -8.79 15.69 16.86
C GLU A 11 -7.37 15.16 16.56
N GLY A 12 -6.35 15.73 17.22
CA GLY A 12 -4.94 15.30 17.14
C GLY A 12 -4.01 16.23 16.35
N PRO A 13 -2.73 15.83 16.16
CA PRO A 13 -1.70 16.72 15.62
C PRO A 13 -1.86 17.04 14.13
N LEU A 14 -2.39 16.09 13.34
CA LEU A 14 -2.64 16.30 11.90
C LEU A 14 -3.76 17.31 11.66
N ASP A 15 -4.80 17.31 12.50
CA ASP A 15 -5.93 18.23 12.42
C ASP A 15 -5.48 19.66 12.75
N LEU A 16 -4.73 19.82 13.85
CA LEU A 16 -4.11 21.10 14.20
C LEU A 16 -3.23 21.62 13.06
N LEU A 17 -2.36 20.76 12.51
CA LEU A 17 -1.43 21.16 11.45
C LEU A 17 -2.17 21.57 10.18
N LEU A 18 -3.23 20.85 9.80
CA LEU A 18 -4.06 21.19 8.66
C LEU A 18 -4.80 22.52 8.86
N ASP A 19 -5.34 22.78 10.04
CA ASP A 19 -5.98 24.07 10.37
C ASP A 19 -5.00 25.25 10.29
N LEU A 20 -3.75 25.07 10.74
CA LEU A 20 -2.69 26.09 10.61
C LEU A 20 -2.33 26.38 9.14
N ILE A 21 -2.25 25.34 8.31
CA ILE A 21 -1.99 25.46 6.86
C ILE A 21 -3.14 26.21 6.16
N GLU A 22 -4.38 25.84 6.47
CA GLU A 22 -5.58 26.46 5.91
C GLU A 22 -5.72 27.93 6.32
N LYS A 23 -5.44 28.28 7.58
CA LYS A 23 -5.42 29.67 8.07
C LYS A 23 -4.47 30.56 7.27
N ARG A 24 -3.34 30.01 6.83
CA ARG A 24 -2.38 30.73 5.98
C ARG A 24 -2.71 30.66 4.48
N LYS A 25 -3.81 30.00 4.08
CA LYS A 25 -4.22 29.78 2.69
C LYS A 25 -3.13 29.10 1.85
N LEU A 26 -2.43 28.14 2.45
CA LEU A 26 -1.35 27.39 1.81
C LEU A 26 -1.83 25.99 1.40
N PHE A 27 -1.16 25.39 0.42
CA PHE A 27 -1.34 23.98 0.06
C PHE A 27 -0.42 23.10 0.92
N VAL A 28 -0.78 21.82 1.11
CA VAL A 28 0.07 20.84 1.80
C VAL A 28 1.33 20.54 0.98
N SER A 29 2.45 21.14 1.39
CA SER A 29 3.79 20.93 0.82
C SER A 29 4.88 21.24 1.86
N ASP A 30 6.10 20.74 1.64
CA ASP A 30 7.29 20.99 2.47
C ASP A 30 7.51 22.48 2.79
N VAL A 31 7.38 23.34 1.78
CA VAL A 31 7.54 24.79 1.93
C VAL A 31 6.46 25.39 2.85
N SER A 32 5.24 24.88 2.76
CA SER A 32 4.14 25.31 3.63
C SER A 32 4.31 24.80 5.05
N LEU A 33 4.77 23.55 5.21
CA LEU A 33 5.06 22.93 6.51
C LEU A 33 6.16 23.68 7.26
N ALA A 34 7.23 24.08 6.56
CA ALA A 34 8.28 24.93 7.14
C ALA A 34 7.73 26.27 7.69
N LYS A 35 6.73 26.86 7.04
CA LYS A 35 6.13 28.15 7.43
C LYS A 35 5.18 28.05 8.63
N VAL A 36 4.53 26.90 8.84
CA VAL A 36 3.61 26.67 9.97
C VAL A 36 4.29 26.01 11.18
N ALA A 37 5.55 25.59 11.04
CA ALA A 37 6.29 24.93 12.11
C ALA A 37 6.35 25.75 13.41
N ASP A 38 6.59 27.07 13.32
CA ASP A 38 6.63 27.93 14.51
C ASP A 38 5.27 28.05 15.19
N ASP A 39 4.20 28.18 14.41
CA ASP A 39 2.83 28.27 14.92
C ASP A 39 2.44 26.97 15.64
N TYR A 40 2.83 25.82 15.08
CA TYR A 40 2.59 24.51 15.67
C TYR A 40 3.33 24.33 17.00
N ILE A 41 4.63 24.69 17.05
CA ILE A 41 5.42 24.62 18.29
C ILE A 41 4.89 25.61 19.34
N ALA A 42 4.50 26.82 18.93
CA ALA A 42 3.91 27.81 19.82
C ALA A 42 2.61 27.29 20.44
N TYR A 43 1.74 26.66 19.63
CA TYR A 43 0.51 26.05 20.12
C TYR A 43 0.76 24.94 21.14
N ILE A 44 1.70 24.01 20.85
CA ILE A 44 2.07 22.95 21.80
C ILE A 44 2.55 23.53 23.13
N ARG A 45 3.36 24.61 23.12
CA ARG A 45 3.86 25.25 24.34
C ARG A 45 2.77 25.88 25.20
N THR A 46 1.67 26.32 24.59
CA THR A 46 0.52 26.86 25.32
C THR A 46 -0.36 25.78 25.96
N MET A 47 -0.17 24.52 25.56
CA MET A 47 -0.91 23.37 26.07
C MET A 47 -0.14 22.74 27.23
N SER A 48 -0.43 23.20 28.45
CA SER A 48 0.33 22.88 29.67
C SER A 48 0.09 21.49 30.25
N GLU A 49 -0.94 20.76 29.81
CA GLU A 49 -1.29 19.43 30.32
C GLU A 49 -1.69 18.50 29.16
N PHE A 50 -0.71 17.75 28.63
CA PHE A 50 -1.02 16.64 27.75
C PHE A 50 -1.30 15.37 28.55
N PRO A 51 -2.32 14.57 28.18
CA PRO A 51 -2.29 13.15 28.44
C PRO A 51 -1.01 12.56 27.85
N VAL A 52 -0.25 11.81 28.64
CA VAL A 52 1.04 11.22 28.22
C VAL A 52 0.92 10.41 26.92
N ALA A 53 -0.23 9.77 26.70
CA ALA A 53 -0.53 9.00 25.50
C ALA A 53 -0.55 9.82 24.20
N ASP A 54 -1.12 11.04 24.24
CA ASP A 54 -1.23 11.89 23.04
C ASP A 54 0.05 12.69 22.78
N SER A 55 0.83 12.95 23.83
CA SER A 55 2.09 13.72 23.78
C SER A 55 3.07 13.17 22.74
N ALA A 56 3.20 11.85 22.64
CA ALA A 56 4.16 11.21 21.76
C ALA A 56 3.90 11.55 20.27
N HIS A 57 2.63 11.57 19.86
CA HIS A 57 2.26 11.90 18.48
C HIS A 57 2.52 13.37 18.15
N PHE A 58 2.25 14.29 19.08
CA PHE A 58 2.54 15.71 18.89
C PHE A 58 4.05 15.99 18.83
N ILE A 59 4.85 15.33 19.68
CA ILE A 59 6.31 15.44 19.70
C ILE A 59 6.90 14.89 18.40
N LEU A 60 6.40 13.75 17.92
CA LEU A 60 6.84 13.19 16.64
C LEU A 60 6.65 14.21 15.50
N VAL A 61 5.44 14.74 15.35
CA VAL A 61 5.14 15.74 14.32
C VAL A 61 5.96 17.03 14.52
N ALA A 62 6.15 17.47 15.77
CA ALA A 62 7.00 18.63 16.08
C ALA A 62 8.44 18.42 15.62
N SER A 63 9.01 17.23 15.88
CA SER A 63 10.38 16.90 15.48
C SER A 63 10.54 16.88 13.95
N THR A 64 9.58 16.30 13.22
CA THR A 64 9.55 16.31 11.76
C THR A 64 9.40 17.73 11.21
N LEU A 65 8.56 18.58 11.80
CA LEU A 65 8.41 19.98 11.36
C LEU A 65 9.69 20.80 11.58
N LEU A 66 10.41 20.57 12.69
CA LEU A 66 11.71 21.20 12.93
C LEU A 66 12.75 20.76 11.91
N LEU A 67 12.76 19.48 11.54
CA LEU A 67 13.61 18.93 10.48
C LEU A 67 13.31 19.60 9.13
N ILE A 68 12.03 19.68 8.74
CA ILE A 68 11.58 20.35 7.51
C ILE A 68 12.01 21.82 7.51
N LYS A 69 11.84 22.52 8.64
CA LYS A 69 12.26 23.91 8.78
C LYS A 69 13.78 24.07 8.67
N SER A 70 14.54 23.18 9.31
CA SER A 70 16.01 23.17 9.22
C SER A 70 16.48 23.01 7.78
N LYS A 71 15.95 22.00 7.06
CA LYS A 71 16.21 21.77 5.63
C LYS A 71 15.86 22.99 4.77
N SER A 72 14.73 23.64 5.05
CA SER A 72 14.29 24.83 4.32
C SER A 72 15.19 26.05 4.56
N LEU A 73 15.84 26.15 5.72
CA LEU A 73 16.73 27.27 6.07
C LEU A 73 18.20 27.01 5.71
N LEU A 74 18.60 25.74 5.66
CA LEU A 74 19.95 25.29 5.35
C LEU A 74 19.90 24.37 4.12
N PRO A 75 19.98 24.91 2.89
CA PRO A 75 19.88 24.11 1.66
C PRO A 75 21.00 23.07 1.49
N SER A 76 22.11 23.23 2.23
CA SER A 76 23.25 22.30 2.27
C SER A 76 23.08 21.20 3.32
N LEU A 77 21.92 21.09 3.96
CA LEU A 77 21.65 20.04 4.94
C LEU A 77 21.34 18.74 4.21
N ASP A 78 22.28 17.80 4.25
CA ASP A 78 22.08 16.44 3.76
C ASP A 78 21.24 15.66 4.78
N LEU A 79 20.06 15.21 4.34
CA LEU A 79 19.18 14.37 5.13
C LEU A 79 19.50 12.89 4.88
N THR A 80 19.40 12.09 5.92
CA THR A 80 19.41 10.62 5.81
C THR A 80 18.16 10.13 5.06
N ALA A 81 18.22 8.91 4.54
CA ALA A 81 17.07 8.30 3.87
C ALA A 81 15.84 8.17 4.80
N GLU A 82 16.06 7.90 6.09
CA GLU A 82 15.01 7.79 7.10
C GLU A 82 14.33 9.14 7.40
N GLU A 83 15.13 10.20 7.49
CA GLU A 83 14.65 11.57 7.68
C GLU A 83 13.80 12.03 6.49
N GLN A 84 14.27 11.77 5.28
CA GLN A 84 13.53 12.10 4.06
C GLN A 84 12.21 11.32 3.97
N ALA A 85 12.24 10.02 4.27
CA ALA A 85 11.03 9.19 4.32
C ALA A 85 10.02 9.66 5.38
N SER A 86 10.51 10.17 6.53
CA SER A 86 9.65 10.71 7.59
C SER A 86 8.91 11.98 7.16
N ILE A 87 9.57 12.85 6.38
CA ILE A 87 8.96 14.05 5.82
C ILE A 87 7.87 13.68 4.80
N GLU A 88 8.19 12.77 3.88
CA GLU A 88 7.27 12.31 2.84
C GLU A 88 6.05 11.59 3.44
N ASP A 89 6.25 10.79 4.49
CA ASP A 89 5.17 10.13 5.20
C ASP A 89 4.24 11.14 5.90
N LEU A 90 4.80 12.18 6.54
CA LEU A 90 4.00 13.24 7.15
C LEU A 90 3.14 13.97 6.10
N GLU A 91 3.74 14.37 4.97
CA GLU A 91 2.99 14.99 3.88
C GLU A 91 1.86 14.08 3.37
N ARG A 92 2.16 12.80 3.14
CA ARG A 92 1.19 11.82 2.65
C ARG A 92 0.03 11.67 3.62
N ARG A 93 0.31 11.53 4.92
CA ARG A 93 -0.71 11.42 5.97
C ARG A 93 -1.59 12.67 6.02
N LEU A 94 -1.01 13.86 5.90
CA LEU A 94 -1.76 15.13 5.82
C LEU A 94 -2.69 15.18 4.61
N LYS A 95 -2.20 14.86 3.41
CA LYS A 95 -3.01 14.83 2.17
C LYS A 95 -4.18 13.84 2.28
N VAL A 96 -3.93 12.66 2.88
CA VAL A 96 -4.99 11.68 3.14
C VAL A 96 -5.99 12.23 4.15
N TYR A 97 -5.52 12.81 5.25
CA TYR A 97 -6.38 13.37 6.29
C TYR A 97 -7.25 14.51 5.77
N GLU A 98 -6.69 15.43 4.98
CA GLU A 98 -7.42 16.51 4.29
C GLU A 98 -8.58 15.97 3.46
N ARG A 99 -8.30 14.95 2.63
CA ARG A 99 -9.32 14.30 1.79
C ARG A 99 -10.40 13.63 2.64
N MET A 100 -10.01 12.93 3.71
CA MET A 100 -10.96 12.29 4.63
C MET A 100 -11.83 13.30 5.36
N ARG A 101 -11.27 14.43 5.79
CA ARG A 101 -12.00 15.52 6.45
C ARG A 101 -13.04 16.12 5.52
N ALA A 102 -12.68 16.34 4.25
CA ALA A 102 -13.60 16.82 3.22
C ALA A 102 -14.77 15.84 2.96
N LEU A 103 -14.47 14.54 2.84
CA LEU A 103 -15.49 13.50 2.66
C LEU A 103 -16.38 13.36 3.89
N ALA A 104 -15.83 13.43 5.10
CA ALA A 104 -16.58 13.37 6.34
C ALA A 104 -17.62 14.49 6.44
N LEU A 105 -17.28 15.71 5.99
CA LEU A 105 -18.23 16.83 5.92
C LEU A 105 -19.40 16.54 4.97
N ALA A 106 -19.15 15.89 3.83
CA ALA A 106 -20.20 15.50 2.88
C ALA A 106 -21.10 14.37 3.41
N ILE A 107 -20.54 13.45 4.21
CA ILE A 107 -21.27 12.31 4.78
C ILE A 107 -22.05 12.68 6.04
N ARG A 108 -21.55 13.64 6.84
CA ARG A 108 -22.20 14.12 8.06
C ARG A 108 -23.70 14.39 7.96
N PRO A 109 -24.24 15.06 6.91
CA PRO A 109 -25.68 15.29 6.76
C PRO A 109 -26.48 14.04 6.34
N LEU A 110 -25.83 12.95 5.93
CA LEU A 110 -26.48 11.66 5.64
C LEU A 110 -26.68 10.84 6.92
N PHE A 111 -25.83 11.06 7.93
CA PHE A 111 -25.89 10.37 9.20
C PHE A 111 -27.16 10.75 9.97
N GLY A 112 -27.89 9.77 10.49
CA GLY A 112 -29.15 9.98 11.21
C GLY A 112 -30.38 10.21 10.33
N LYS A 113 -30.23 10.27 8.99
CA LYS A 113 -31.39 10.20 8.09
C LYS A 113 -31.93 8.76 8.10
N ARG A 114 -33.19 8.61 8.49
CA ARG A 114 -33.93 7.34 8.35
C ARG A 114 -34.27 7.14 6.87
N TYR A 115 -33.40 6.45 6.16
CA TYR A 115 -33.76 5.90 4.86
C TYR A 115 -34.83 4.84 5.08
N LEU A 116 -35.97 4.98 4.40
CA LEU A 116 -36.96 3.92 4.31
C LEU A 116 -36.37 2.84 3.40
N PHE A 117 -35.82 1.80 4.01
CA PHE A 117 -35.40 0.62 3.28
C PHE A 117 -36.65 -0.17 2.89
N ALA A 118 -36.75 -0.56 1.62
CA ALA A 118 -37.75 -1.54 1.23
C ALA A 118 -37.55 -2.79 2.08
N ARG A 119 -38.64 -3.41 2.56
CA ARG A 119 -38.51 -4.77 3.09
C ARG A 119 -37.92 -5.61 1.97
N GLY A 120 -36.83 -6.31 2.25
CA GLY A 120 -36.21 -7.23 1.29
C GLY A 120 -37.28 -8.15 0.69
N GLU A 121 -37.05 -8.60 -0.54
CA GLU A 121 -37.98 -9.46 -1.27
C GLU A 121 -38.52 -10.54 -0.32
N ARG A 122 -39.83 -10.51 -0.10
CA ARG A 122 -40.49 -11.64 0.56
C ARG A 122 -40.19 -12.83 -0.32
N ARG A 123 -39.49 -13.83 0.22
CA ARG A 123 -39.50 -15.17 -0.34
C ARG A 123 -40.94 -15.65 -0.30
N LEU A 124 -41.66 -15.38 -1.37
CA LEU A 124 -42.91 -16.05 -1.66
C LEU A 124 -42.51 -17.47 -2.02
N ASP A 125 -42.99 -18.46 -1.27
CA ASP A 125 -42.90 -19.83 -1.72
C ASP A 125 -43.62 -19.90 -3.08
N PRO A 126 -42.94 -20.37 -4.16
CA PRO A 126 -43.55 -20.38 -5.48
C PRO A 126 -44.75 -21.33 -5.46
N VAL A 127 -45.95 -20.77 -5.42
CA VAL A 127 -47.20 -21.52 -5.61
C VAL A 127 -47.42 -21.64 -7.11
N PHE A 128 -47.29 -22.86 -7.62
CA PHE A 128 -47.61 -23.16 -9.02
C PHE A 128 -49.13 -23.14 -9.20
N SER A 129 -49.67 -22.00 -9.61
CA SER A 129 -51.09 -21.81 -9.92
C SER A 129 -51.22 -21.38 -11.39
N PRO A 130 -51.23 -22.34 -12.33
CA PRO A 130 -51.31 -22.01 -13.74
C PRO A 130 -52.70 -21.47 -14.11
N ASP A 131 -52.70 -20.45 -14.95
CA ASP A 131 -53.90 -19.89 -15.55
C ASP A 131 -54.52 -20.90 -16.55
N GLU A 132 -55.83 -20.84 -16.79
CA GLU A 132 -56.53 -21.73 -17.72
C GLU A 132 -55.98 -21.64 -19.17
N SER A 133 -55.34 -20.52 -19.51
CA SER A 133 -54.66 -20.33 -20.79
C SER A 133 -53.33 -21.09 -20.92
N MET A 134 -52.81 -21.68 -19.84
CA MET A 134 -51.55 -22.41 -19.86
C MET A 134 -51.73 -23.81 -20.48
N THR A 135 -51.38 -23.91 -21.76
CA THR A 135 -51.38 -25.15 -22.53
C THR A 135 -49.97 -25.70 -22.74
N VAL A 136 -49.84 -26.99 -23.05
CA VAL A 136 -48.54 -27.63 -23.36
C VAL A 136 -47.81 -26.90 -24.50
N ALA A 137 -48.55 -26.43 -25.51
CA ALA A 137 -47.99 -25.64 -26.61
C ALA A 137 -47.41 -24.30 -26.14
N SER A 138 -48.13 -23.58 -25.27
CA SER A 138 -47.64 -22.31 -24.70
C SER A 138 -46.39 -22.51 -23.84
N LEU A 139 -46.29 -23.64 -23.13
CA LEU A 139 -45.13 -23.98 -22.31
C LEU A 139 -43.91 -24.30 -23.19
N PHE A 140 -44.12 -25.00 -24.31
CA PHE A 140 -43.09 -25.31 -25.28
C PHE A 140 -42.53 -24.05 -25.94
N GLU A 141 -43.39 -23.11 -26.33
CA GLU A 141 -42.96 -21.80 -26.85
C GLU A 141 -42.19 -21.00 -25.80
N ALA A 142 -42.67 -20.96 -24.55
CA ALA A 142 -42.00 -20.24 -23.47
C ALA A 142 -40.60 -20.82 -23.20
N ALA A 143 -40.48 -22.15 -23.13
CA ALA A 143 -39.19 -22.83 -23.01
C ALA A 143 -38.25 -22.51 -24.18
N GLY A 144 -38.78 -22.50 -25.41
CA GLY A 144 -38.04 -22.10 -26.61
C GLY A 144 -37.50 -20.66 -26.53
N ARG A 145 -38.32 -19.71 -26.05
CA ARG A 145 -37.89 -18.31 -25.86
C ARG A 145 -36.81 -18.17 -24.80
N VAL A 146 -36.89 -18.92 -23.69
CA VAL A 146 -35.85 -18.93 -22.66
C VAL A 146 -34.54 -19.48 -23.21
N LEU A 147 -34.60 -20.60 -23.95
CA LEU A 147 -33.43 -21.20 -24.60
C LEU A 147 -32.80 -20.29 -25.65
N ALA A 148 -33.59 -19.55 -26.41
CA ALA A 148 -33.10 -18.60 -27.41
C ALA A 148 -32.45 -17.35 -26.79
N ASN A 149 -32.95 -16.91 -25.64
CA ASN A 149 -32.48 -15.70 -24.93
C ASN A 149 -31.47 -16.00 -23.82
N LEU A 150 -31.07 -17.27 -23.65
CA LEU A 150 -30.03 -17.63 -22.70
C LEU A 150 -28.74 -16.88 -23.09
N PRO A 151 -28.11 -16.15 -22.16
CA PRO A 151 -26.90 -15.41 -22.46
C PRO A 151 -25.84 -16.37 -22.99
N LYS A 152 -25.37 -16.12 -24.22
CA LYS A 152 -24.26 -16.86 -24.78
C LYS A 152 -23.06 -16.63 -23.86
N LYS A 153 -22.45 -17.72 -23.37
CA LYS A 153 -21.21 -17.62 -22.58
C LYS A 153 -20.14 -16.99 -23.46
N GLU A 154 -19.88 -15.71 -23.26
CA GLU A 154 -18.69 -15.07 -23.77
C GLU A 154 -17.51 -15.58 -22.95
N PHE A 155 -16.67 -16.40 -23.58
CA PHE A 155 -15.38 -16.75 -23.02
C PHE A 155 -14.51 -15.51 -23.16
N LEU A 156 -14.42 -14.71 -22.09
CA LEU A 156 -13.42 -13.66 -22.00
C LEU A 156 -12.04 -14.29 -22.21
N PRO A 157 -11.18 -13.75 -23.10
CA PRO A 157 -9.82 -14.23 -23.23
C PRO A 157 -9.17 -14.10 -21.85
N LYS A 158 -8.88 -15.23 -21.22
CA LYS A 158 -8.08 -15.27 -20.00
C LYS A 158 -6.73 -14.70 -20.39
N VAL A 159 -6.47 -13.46 -19.99
CA VAL A 159 -5.11 -12.92 -19.96
C VAL A 159 -4.37 -13.85 -19.02
N VAL A 160 -3.58 -14.74 -19.60
CA VAL A 160 -2.61 -15.52 -18.85
C VAL A 160 -1.63 -14.48 -18.34
N ILE A 161 -1.82 -14.08 -17.08
CA ILE A 161 -0.83 -13.28 -16.39
C ILE A 161 0.36 -14.22 -16.26
N ASP A 162 1.40 -13.98 -17.06
CA ASP A 162 2.65 -14.72 -16.93
C ASP A 162 3.09 -14.63 -15.46
N LYS A 163 3.39 -15.79 -14.87
CA LYS A 163 3.84 -15.86 -13.48
C LYS A 163 5.16 -15.13 -13.38
N VAL A 164 5.12 -13.87 -12.93
CA VAL A 164 6.32 -13.16 -12.53
C VAL A 164 6.87 -13.91 -11.32
N ILE A 165 8.02 -14.57 -11.48
CA ILE A 165 8.74 -15.22 -10.39
C ILE A 165 9.02 -14.15 -9.34
N SER A 166 8.62 -14.39 -8.09
CA SER A 166 8.85 -13.44 -7.01
C SER A 166 10.34 -13.40 -6.64
N LEU A 167 10.81 -12.23 -6.20
CA LEU A 167 12.20 -12.06 -5.73
C LEU A 167 12.51 -13.04 -4.58
N GLU A 168 11.55 -13.27 -3.70
CA GLU A 168 11.65 -14.17 -2.54
C GLU A 168 11.88 -15.62 -2.96
N GLU A 169 11.09 -16.13 -3.92
CA GLU A 169 11.28 -17.47 -4.49
C GLU A 169 12.65 -17.60 -5.16
N MET A 170 13.10 -16.55 -5.86
CA MET A 170 14.39 -16.51 -6.53
C MET A 170 15.56 -16.56 -5.53
N ILE A 171 15.47 -15.80 -4.42
CA ILE A 171 16.44 -15.83 -3.32
C ILE A 171 16.51 -17.22 -2.70
N SER A 172 15.35 -17.85 -2.43
CA SER A 172 15.30 -19.20 -1.87
C SER A 172 15.92 -20.23 -2.81
N SER A 173 15.67 -20.13 -4.11
CA SER A 173 16.23 -21.02 -5.12
C SER A 173 17.75 -20.88 -5.24
N LEU A 174 18.25 -19.63 -5.30
CA LEU A 174 19.68 -19.34 -5.39
C LEU A 174 20.42 -19.81 -4.15
N THR A 175 19.87 -19.54 -2.96
CA THR A 175 20.44 -20.01 -1.68
C THR A 175 20.53 -21.53 -1.63
N SER A 176 19.46 -22.24 -2.04
CA SER A 176 19.44 -23.71 -2.06
C SER A 176 20.47 -24.28 -3.04
N ARG A 177 20.65 -23.64 -4.20
CA ARG A 177 21.61 -24.08 -5.23
C ARG A 177 23.06 -23.85 -4.80
N VAL A 178 23.35 -22.68 -4.22
CA VAL A 178 24.69 -22.36 -3.71
C VAL A 178 25.03 -23.18 -2.48
N ALA A 179 24.06 -23.48 -1.59
CA ALA A 179 24.30 -24.38 -0.47
C ALA A 179 24.59 -25.83 -0.90
N ALA A 180 24.02 -26.28 -2.02
CA ALA A 180 24.24 -27.62 -2.56
C ALA A 180 25.55 -27.74 -3.36
N SER A 181 26.19 -26.64 -3.74
CA SER A 181 27.37 -26.62 -4.60
C SER A 181 28.34 -25.54 -4.14
N LEU A 182 29.51 -25.95 -3.66
CA LEU A 182 30.56 -25.04 -3.13
C LEU A 182 30.90 -23.86 -4.05
N LYS A 183 30.77 -24.05 -5.37
CA LYS A 183 30.92 -22.99 -6.39
C LYS A 183 29.85 -23.14 -7.47
N VAL A 184 29.21 -22.04 -7.85
CA VAL A 184 28.16 -22.00 -8.88
C VAL A 184 28.37 -20.81 -9.82
N SER A 185 28.26 -21.05 -11.12
CA SER A 185 28.24 -19.99 -12.15
C SER A 185 26.86 -19.35 -12.25
N PHE A 186 26.80 -18.02 -12.35
CA PHE A 186 25.55 -17.28 -12.56
C PHE A 186 24.92 -17.57 -13.93
N ASN A 187 25.74 -17.71 -14.98
CA ASN A 187 25.25 -18.13 -16.29
C ASN A 187 24.64 -19.53 -16.28
N GLU A 188 25.18 -20.44 -15.48
CA GLU A 188 24.62 -21.78 -15.31
C GLU A 188 23.28 -21.73 -14.57
N PHE A 189 23.19 -20.92 -13.50
CA PHE A 189 21.96 -20.74 -12.72
C PHE A 189 20.82 -20.14 -13.56
N THR A 190 21.12 -19.14 -14.39
CA THR A 190 20.13 -18.46 -15.23
C THR A 190 19.80 -19.19 -16.53
N ASN A 191 20.55 -20.25 -16.89
CA ASN A 191 20.40 -20.96 -18.17
C ASN A 191 18.99 -21.54 -18.37
N SER A 192 18.33 -21.96 -17.30
CA SER A 192 16.95 -22.46 -17.29
C SER A 192 15.88 -21.37 -17.50
N HIS A 193 16.24 -20.09 -17.31
CA HIS A 193 15.33 -18.94 -17.36
C HIS A 193 15.71 -17.90 -18.44
N LYS A 194 16.65 -18.23 -19.35
CA LYS A 194 17.16 -17.31 -20.37
C LYS A 194 16.11 -16.77 -21.35
N THR A 195 14.97 -17.45 -21.51
CA THR A 195 13.87 -17.03 -22.40
C THR A 195 13.16 -15.77 -21.90
N GLU A 196 13.26 -15.44 -20.61
CA GLU A 196 12.60 -14.28 -20.02
C GLU A 196 13.62 -13.30 -19.42
N LYS A 197 13.82 -12.16 -20.09
CA LYS A 197 14.74 -11.10 -19.61
C LYS A 197 14.43 -10.66 -18.17
N VAL A 198 13.14 -10.63 -17.81
CA VAL A 198 12.68 -10.27 -16.48
C VAL A 198 13.20 -11.26 -15.44
N SER A 199 13.15 -12.56 -15.70
CA SER A 199 13.64 -13.57 -14.75
C SER A 199 15.16 -13.47 -14.53
N VAL A 200 15.93 -13.13 -15.55
CA VAL A 200 17.38 -12.92 -15.42
C VAL A 200 17.68 -11.68 -14.57
N ILE A 201 16.91 -10.60 -14.74
CA ILE A 201 17.04 -9.38 -13.93
C ILE A 201 16.70 -9.68 -12.46
N VAL A 202 15.61 -10.42 -12.19
CA VAL A 202 15.22 -10.80 -10.83
C VAL A 202 16.27 -11.72 -10.19
N SER A 203 16.86 -12.66 -10.95
CA SER A 203 17.98 -13.50 -10.50
C SER A 203 19.20 -12.68 -10.10
N PHE A 204 19.53 -11.65 -10.88
CA PHE A 204 20.65 -10.76 -10.60
C PHE A 204 20.42 -9.93 -9.35
N LEU A 205 19.21 -9.38 -9.17
CA LEU A 205 18.82 -8.65 -7.96
C LEU A 205 18.85 -9.55 -6.72
N ALA A 206 18.37 -10.79 -6.84
CA ALA A 206 18.45 -11.79 -5.76
C ALA A 206 19.89 -12.09 -5.35
N MET A 207 20.79 -12.23 -6.32
CA MET A 207 22.23 -12.42 -6.06
C MET A 207 22.82 -11.23 -5.31
N LEU A 208 22.54 -9.99 -5.74
CA LEU A 208 23.05 -8.79 -5.07
C LEU A 208 22.52 -8.65 -3.64
N GLU A 209 21.27 -9.04 -3.38
CA GLU A 209 20.72 -9.04 -2.03
C GLU A 209 21.43 -10.07 -1.14
N LEU A 210 21.75 -11.25 -1.66
CA LEU A 210 22.51 -12.28 -0.91
C LEU A 210 23.96 -11.86 -0.62
N VAL A 211 24.61 -11.15 -1.55
CA VAL A 211 25.93 -10.53 -1.32
C VAL A 211 25.84 -9.46 -0.24
N LYS A 212 24.83 -8.59 -0.32
CA LYS A 212 24.60 -7.53 0.67
C LYS A 212 24.37 -8.09 2.08
N GLN A 213 23.72 -9.25 2.19
CA GLN A 213 23.49 -9.95 3.46
C GLN A 213 24.70 -10.77 3.93
N GLY A 214 25.77 -10.86 3.14
CA GLY A 214 26.98 -11.62 3.48
C GLY A 214 26.81 -13.14 3.43
N ILE A 215 25.80 -13.64 2.72
CA ILE A 215 25.49 -15.08 2.62
C ILE A 215 26.33 -15.75 1.52
N ILE A 216 26.60 -15.02 0.43
CA ILE A 216 27.40 -15.50 -0.70
C ILE A 216 28.53 -14.51 -1.02
N ASN A 217 29.69 -15.05 -1.37
CA ASN A 217 30.80 -14.32 -1.93
C ASN A 217 30.78 -14.45 -3.46
N VAL A 218 31.08 -13.36 -4.14
CA VAL A 218 30.99 -13.29 -5.60
C VAL A 218 32.30 -12.78 -6.17
N THR A 219 32.80 -13.45 -7.21
CA THR A 219 34.00 -13.02 -7.95
C THR A 219 33.70 -12.92 -9.45
N GLN A 220 34.24 -11.88 -10.09
CA GLN A 220 34.14 -11.64 -11.53
C GLN A 220 35.50 -11.13 -12.01
N GLU A 221 36.13 -11.83 -12.95
CA GLU A 221 37.49 -11.51 -13.40
C GLU A 221 37.55 -10.27 -14.31
N LYS A 222 36.62 -10.14 -15.26
CA LYS A 222 36.49 -8.95 -16.14
C LYS A 222 35.06 -8.46 -16.23
N HIS A 223 34.90 -7.19 -16.62
CA HIS A 223 33.58 -6.63 -16.89
C HIS A 223 32.82 -7.47 -17.92
N PHE A 224 31.57 -7.79 -17.59
CA PHE A 224 30.65 -8.61 -18.40
C PHE A 224 31.06 -10.08 -18.60
N GLU A 225 32.09 -10.57 -17.89
CA GLU A 225 32.36 -12.00 -17.81
C GLU A 225 31.42 -12.69 -16.80
N ASP A 226 31.45 -14.02 -16.80
CA ASP A 226 30.62 -14.83 -15.92
C ASP A 226 30.94 -14.56 -14.44
N ILE A 227 29.91 -14.71 -13.61
CA ILE A 227 29.97 -14.38 -12.19
C ILE A 227 30.03 -15.69 -11.41
N GLN A 228 31.09 -15.89 -10.64
CA GLN A 228 31.26 -17.05 -9.78
C GLN A 228 30.71 -16.75 -8.38
N MET A 229 29.84 -17.62 -7.88
CA MET A 229 29.20 -17.52 -6.57
C MET A 229 29.69 -18.64 -5.67
N GLU A 230 30.16 -18.29 -4.48
CA GLU A 230 30.71 -19.21 -3.48
C GLU A 230 30.08 -18.94 -2.10
N THR A 231 30.02 -19.95 -1.25
CA THR A 231 29.52 -19.84 0.12
C THR A 231 30.65 -20.13 1.11
N GLU A 232 30.90 -19.20 2.04
CA GLU A 232 31.86 -19.39 3.15
C GLU A 232 31.21 -20.06 4.38
N SER A 233 29.88 -19.99 4.52
CA SER A 233 29.16 -20.64 5.61
C SER A 233 27.73 -21.01 5.21
N VAL A 234 27.34 -22.27 5.49
CA VAL A 234 25.99 -22.79 5.26
C VAL A 234 25.11 -22.35 6.44
N GLY A 235 24.40 -21.24 6.28
CA GLY A 235 23.42 -20.75 7.25
C GLY A 235 22.16 -20.23 6.55
N VAL A 236 21.03 -20.90 6.77
CA VAL A 236 19.72 -20.47 6.26
C VAL A 236 19.24 -19.26 7.09
N PRO A 237 18.69 -18.19 6.48
CA PRO A 237 18.14 -17.05 7.22
C PRO A 237 17.03 -17.51 8.16
N ARG A 238 17.08 -17.08 9.43
CA ARG A 238 15.92 -17.12 10.33
C ARG A 238 15.17 -15.80 10.19
N TYR A 239 13.96 -15.89 9.66
CA TYR A 239 12.92 -14.87 9.87
C TYR A 239 12.24 -15.10 11.22
#